data_AF-A0A6V7I2F6-F1
#
_entry.id   AF-A0A6V7I2F6-F1
#
_cell.length_a   1.000
_cell.length_b   1.000
_cell.length_c   1.000
_cell.angle_alpha   90.00
_cell.angle_beta   90.00
_cell.angle_gamma   90.00
#
_symmetry.space_group_name_H-M   'P 1'
#
loop_
_entity.id
_entity.type
_entity.pdbx_description
1 polymer ?
#
loop_
_entity_poly.entity_id
_entity_poly.type
_entity_poly.pdbx_seq_one_letter_code
_entity_poly.pdbx_strand_id
1 'polypeptide(L)'
;LSELFTNMDVESLKDKKDKVQSRLFCKLIISLGDAKPDTRRGHYSSLATLFKCLKCSKKIIRSISENVPCSPSAMRIDSKGNIYSKHT
;
A
#
# COMPACT_ATOMS: atom_id res chain seq x y z
N LEU A 1 -19.25 -5.41 12.43
CA LEU A 1 -19.93 -4.84 11.25
C LEU A 1 -18.96 -4.40 10.16
N SER A 2 -17.99 -3.53 10.42
CA SER A 2 -17.03 -3.07 9.38
C SER A 2 -16.10 -4.14 8.81
N GLU A 3 -15.97 -5.27 9.49
CA GLU A 3 -15.12 -6.39 9.06
C GLU A 3 -15.69 -7.18 7.88
N LEU A 4 -16.96 -6.94 7.56
CA LEU A 4 -17.72 -7.65 6.53
C LEU A 4 -17.64 -6.98 5.16
N PHE A 5 -17.05 -5.79 5.08
CA PHE A 5 -17.01 -4.99 3.86
C PHE A 5 -15.60 -4.99 3.28
N THR A 6 -15.53 -5.25 1.98
CA THR A 6 -14.33 -5.00 1.17
C THR A 6 -14.28 -3.54 0.72
N ASN A 7 -13.14 -3.09 0.19
CA ASN A 7 -13.04 -1.76 -0.42
C ASN A 7 -14.10 -1.55 -1.53
N MET A 8 -14.37 -2.60 -2.32
CA MET A 8 -15.34 -2.54 -3.42
C MET A 8 -16.79 -2.44 -2.92
N ASP A 9 -17.12 -3.14 -1.83
CA ASP A 9 -18.45 -3.04 -1.24
C ASP A 9 -18.72 -1.64 -0.70
N VAL A 10 -17.71 -1.01 -0.08
CA VAL A 10 -17.82 0.35 0.44
C VAL A 10 -17.91 1.37 -0.69
N GLU A 11 -17.16 1.21 -1.77
CA GLU A 11 -17.26 2.06 -2.97
C GLU A 11 -18.67 2.00 -3.59
N SER A 12 -19.30 0.82 -3.58
CA SER A 12 -20.61 0.58 -4.19
C SER A 12 -21.80 1.03 -3.33
N LEU A 13 -21.56 1.42 -2.07
CA LEU A 13 -22.63 1.88 -1.17
C LEU A 13 -23.23 3.21 -1.64
N LYS A 14 -24.55 3.22 -1.86
CA LYS A 14 -25.29 4.45 -2.12
C LYS A 14 -25.63 5.17 -0.81
N ASP A 15 -24.68 5.93 -0.28
CA ASP A 15 -24.85 6.77 0.92
C ASP A 15 -24.88 8.26 0.56
N LYS A 16 -26.07 8.80 0.33
CA LYS A 16 -26.26 10.21 -0.12
C LYS A 16 -25.62 11.26 0.79
N LYS A 17 -25.37 10.96 2.07
CA LYS A 17 -24.78 11.89 3.03
C LYS A 17 -23.34 11.52 3.41
N ASP A 18 -22.78 10.46 2.82
CA ASP A 18 -21.41 9.96 3.07
C ASP A 18 -21.06 9.83 4.57
N LYS A 19 -22.03 9.43 5.40
CA LYS A 19 -21.80 9.27 6.85
C LYS A 19 -21.34 7.87 7.20
N VAL A 20 -21.87 6.87 6.51
CA VAL A 20 -21.57 5.46 6.69
C VAL A 20 -20.36 5.08 5.84
N GLN A 21 -20.35 5.50 4.57
CA GLN A 21 -19.27 5.18 3.63
C GLN A 21 -17.91 5.69 4.14
N SER A 22 -17.81 6.98 4.47
CA SER A 22 -16.63 7.57 5.12
C SER A 22 -16.18 6.81 6.38
N ARG A 23 -17.10 6.45 7.29
CA ARG A 23 -16.75 5.72 8.53
C ARG A 23 -16.22 4.31 8.25
N LEU A 24 -16.72 3.64 7.22
CA LEU A 24 -16.21 2.33 6.81
C LEU A 24 -14.83 2.45 6.18
N PHE A 25 -14.62 3.45 5.30
CA PHE A 25 -13.30 3.71 4.74
C PHE A 25 -12.27 4.07 5.81
N CYS A 26 -12.61 4.88 6.81
CA CYS A 26 -11.70 5.15 7.93
C CYS A 26 -11.23 3.86 8.60
N LYS A 27 -12.11 2.88 8.79
CA LYS A 27 -11.75 1.60 9.40
C LYS A 27 -10.89 0.72 8.48
N LEU A 28 -11.17 0.73 7.17
CA LEU A 28 -10.34 0.03 6.18
C LEU A 28 -8.93 0.65 6.07
N ILE A 29 -8.83 1.98 6.12
CA ILE A 29 -7.55 2.69 6.13
C ILE A 29 -6.76 2.34 7.39
N ILE A 30 -7.41 2.29 8.56
CA ILE A 30 -6.76 1.88 9.81
C ILE A 30 -6.19 0.46 9.69
N SER A 31 -6.94 -0.49 9.11
CA SER A 31 -6.45 -1.88 8.97
C SER A 31 -5.30 -2.04 7.99
N LEU A 32 -5.01 -1.06 7.12
CA LEU A 32 -3.77 -1.07 6.33
C LEU A 32 -2.51 -1.02 7.22
N GLY A 33 -2.64 -0.52 8.46
CA GLY A 33 -1.56 -0.52 9.45
C GLY A 33 -1.24 -1.89 10.05
N ASP A 34 -2.10 -2.91 9.85
CA ASP A 34 -1.88 -4.24 10.39
C ASP A 34 -0.69 -4.92 9.69
N ALA A 35 0.15 -5.64 10.45
CA ALA A 35 1.37 -6.26 9.91
C ALA A 35 1.09 -7.27 8.78
N LYS A 36 -0.05 -7.96 8.86
CA LYS A 36 -0.51 -8.88 7.81
C LYS A 36 -1.66 -8.23 7.04
N PRO A 37 -1.57 -8.11 5.72
CA PRO A 37 -2.68 -7.58 4.92
C PRO A 37 -3.89 -8.52 4.96
N ASP A 38 -5.10 -7.96 5.08
CA ASP A 38 -6.36 -8.72 4.97
C ASP A 38 -6.84 -8.71 3.51
N THR A 39 -6.39 -9.70 2.74
CA THR A 39 -6.73 -9.84 1.32
C THR A 39 -8.23 -10.01 1.08
N ARG A 40 -8.97 -10.53 2.06
CA ARG A 40 -10.44 -10.66 1.97
C ARG A 40 -11.12 -9.31 1.88
N ARG A 41 -10.51 -8.25 2.43
CA ARG A 41 -11.01 -6.87 2.35
C ARG A 41 -10.49 -6.12 1.12
N GLY A 42 -9.67 -6.77 0.28
CA GLY A 42 -9.01 -6.16 -0.86
C GLY A 42 -7.71 -5.43 -0.49
N HIS A 43 -7.09 -5.74 0.65
CA HIS A 43 -5.78 -5.21 1.03
C HIS A 43 -4.70 -6.21 0.63
N TYR A 44 -3.84 -5.83 -0.32
CA TYR A 44 -2.76 -6.68 -0.85
C TYR A 44 -1.37 -6.29 -0.34
N SER A 45 -1.29 -5.24 0.47
CA SER A 45 -0.06 -4.76 1.09
C SER A 45 -0.36 -4.13 2.44
N SER A 46 0.69 -3.97 3.25
CA SER A 46 0.60 -3.40 4.60
C SER A 46 1.49 -2.18 4.73
N LEU A 47 0.93 -1.12 5.33
CA LEU A 47 1.65 0.09 5.73
C LEU A 47 2.63 -0.17 6.87
N ALA A 48 2.53 -1.28 7.60
CA ALA A 48 3.53 -1.66 8.61
C ALA A 48 4.92 -1.89 7.99
N THR A 49 4.99 -2.14 6.67
CA THR A 49 6.24 -2.30 5.93
C THR A 49 6.66 -1.05 5.15
N LEU A 50 5.93 0.06 5.33
CA LEU A 50 6.24 1.35 4.72
C LEU A 50 7.48 1.94 5.39
N PHE A 51 8.42 2.43 4.59
CA PHE A 51 9.59 3.15 5.08
C PHE A 51 9.88 4.35 4.17
N LYS A 52 10.59 5.35 4.71
CA LYS A 52 11.09 6.49 3.94
C LYS A 52 12.54 6.21 3.56
N CYS A 53 12.82 6.18 2.27
CA CYS A 53 14.19 6.06 1.75
C CYS A 53 14.98 7.34 2.07
N LEU A 54 16.18 7.23 2.64
CA LEU A 54 17.03 8.38 2.99
C LEU A 54 17.67 9.03 1.75
N LYS A 55 17.85 8.26 0.67
CA LYS A 55 18.48 8.76 -0.57
C LYS A 55 17.54 9.59 -1.43
N CYS A 56 16.32 9.09 -1.67
CA CYS A 56 15.34 9.75 -2.55
C CYS A 56 14.13 10.33 -1.81
N SER A 57 14.04 10.17 -0.49
CA SER A 57 12.93 10.64 0.35
C SER A 57 11.53 10.07 0.01
N LYS A 58 11.42 9.12 -0.92
CA LYS A 58 10.15 8.43 -1.24
C LYS A 58 9.71 7.54 -0.07
N LYS A 59 8.39 7.48 0.15
CA LYS A 59 7.76 6.52 1.07
C LYS A 59 7.34 5.30 0.25
N ILE A 60 7.91 4.13 0.54
CA ILE A 60 7.76 2.94 -0.28
C ILE A 60 7.48 1.74 0.61
N ILE A 61 6.62 0.86 0.13
CA ILE A 61 6.31 -0.43 0.75
C ILE A 61 7.39 -1.43 0.34
N ARG A 62 7.89 -2.20 1.31
CA ARG A 62 8.98 -3.15 1.08
C ARG A 62 8.72 -4.14 -0.07
N SER A 63 7.49 -4.59 -0.26
CA SER A 63 7.15 -5.58 -1.30
C SER A 63 7.34 -5.08 -2.74
N ILE A 64 7.33 -3.78 -2.98
CA ILE A 64 7.48 -3.20 -4.32
C ILE A 64 8.76 -2.39 -4.49
N SER A 65 9.60 -2.31 -3.46
CA SER A 65 10.71 -1.35 -3.44
C SER A 65 11.71 -1.57 -4.57
N GLU A 66 11.93 -2.81 -4.97
CA GLU A 66 12.86 -3.15 -6.05
C GLU A 66 12.39 -2.62 -7.42
N ASN A 67 11.08 -2.52 -7.63
CA ASN A 67 10.47 -2.10 -8.90
C ASN A 67 10.27 -0.59 -9.00
N VAL A 68 10.38 0.15 -7.88
CA VAL A 68 10.25 1.61 -7.88
C VAL A 68 11.62 2.25 -8.04
N PRO A 69 11.88 3.05 -9.10
CA PRO A 69 13.16 3.71 -9.30
C PRO A 69 13.59 4.58 -8.10
N CYS A 70 14.78 4.33 -7.57
CA CYS A 70 15.46 5.21 -6.61
C CYS A 70 16.32 6.27 -7.35
N SER A 71 17.31 6.86 -6.68
CA SER A 71 18.37 7.60 -7.35
C SER A 71 19.19 6.66 -8.25
N PRO A 72 19.77 7.14 -9.38
CA PRO A 72 20.58 6.30 -10.27
C PRO A 72 21.71 5.56 -9.55
N SER A 73 22.33 6.19 -8.53
CA SER A 73 23.37 5.59 -7.69
C SER A 73 22.92 4.36 -6.89
N ALA A 74 21.61 4.20 -6.70
CA ALA A 74 20.99 3.10 -5.96
C ALA A 74 20.28 2.10 -6.87
N MET A 75 20.46 2.20 -8.19
CA MET A 75 19.93 1.27 -9.19
C MET A 75 21.01 0.30 -9.64
N ARG A 76 20.58 -0.90 -10.04
CA ARG A 76 21.43 -1.99 -10.51
C ARG A 76 20.73 -2.71 -11.67
N ILE A 77 21.53 -3.30 -12.53
CA ILE A 77 21.09 -4.14 -13.65
C ILE A 77 21.61 -5.56 -13.39
N ASP A 78 20.75 -6.56 -13.51
CA ASP A 78 21.16 -7.97 -13.45
C ASP A 78 21.69 -8.46 -14.80
N SER A 79 22.19 -9.71 -14.83
CA SER A 79 22.68 -10.33 -16.08
C SER A 79 21.61 -10.56 -17.15
N LYS A 80 20.33 -10.43 -16.80
CA LYS A 80 19.20 -10.54 -17.72
C LYS A 80 18.71 -9.18 -18.23
N GLY A 81 19.33 -8.07 -17.79
CA GLY A 81 18.94 -6.71 -18.15
C GLY A 81 17.82 -6.12 -17.31
N ASN A 82 17.38 -6.80 -16.23
CA ASN A 82 16.36 -6.25 -15.34
C ASN A 82 16.96 -5.18 -14.44
N ILE A 83 16.23 -4.06 -14.31
CA ILE A 83 16.61 -2.95 -13.44
C ILE A 83 15.91 -3.12 -12.09
N TYR A 84 16.69 -3.09 -11.00
CA TYR A 84 16.16 -3.07 -9.64
C TYR A 84 16.76 -1.93 -8.82
N SER A 85 15.95 -1.42 -7.90
CA SER A 85 16.31 -0.32 -7.00
C SER A 85 16.53 -0.80 -5.58
N LYS A 86 17.62 -0.34 -4.97
CA LYS A 86 17.90 -0.56 -3.54
C LYS A 86 17.59 0.68 -2.74
N HIS A 87 16.42 0.71 -2.13
CA HIS A 87 16.03 1.75 -1.17
C HIS A 87 16.63 1.42 0.21
N THR A 88 17.04 2.45 0.94
CA THR A 88 17.62 2.34 2.29
C THR A 88 17.17 3.54 3.09
#